data_AF-A0A7Y6I202-F1
#
_entry.id   AF-A0A7Y6I202-F1
#
_cell.length_a   1.000
_cell.length_b   1.000
_cell.length_c   1.000
_cell.angle_alpha   90.00
_cell.angle_beta   90.00
_cell.angle_gamma   90.00
#
_symmetry.space_group_name_H-M   'P 1'
#
loop_
_entity.id
_entity.type
_entity.pdbx_description
1 polymer ?
#
loop_
_entity_poly.entity_id
_entity_poly.type
_entity_poly.pdbx_seq_one_letter_code
_entity_poly.pdbx_strand_id
1 'polypeptide(L)'
;MGHPSDGYDASASGIRRRAEEAREEADHARALRDELLGVFAREGRPMGDDMYGAELDKSFPKRRDAVIEEFHAYIAELEGTHEGMRTSAKNYDTARQQSER
;
A
#
# COMPACT_ATOMS: atom_id res chain seq x y z
N MET A 1 35.92 11.21 21.36
CA MET A 1 35.98 10.44 20.10
C MET A 1 34.58 9.93 19.83
N GLY A 2 33.80 10.64 19.01
CA GLY A 2 32.47 10.19 18.62
C GLY A 2 32.61 9.27 17.41
N HIS A 3 32.15 8.02 17.53
CA HIS A 3 32.07 7.10 16.41
C HIS A 3 31.11 7.68 15.36
N PRO A 4 31.55 7.93 14.11
CA PRO A 4 30.64 8.36 13.05
C PRO A 4 29.64 7.28 12.64
N SER A 5 29.79 6.04 13.10
CA SER A 5 28.98 4.87 12.74
C SER A 5 27.64 4.77 13.46
N ASP A 6 27.52 5.26 14.71
CA ASP A 6 26.29 5.07 15.51
C ASP A 6 25.09 5.87 14.96
N GLY A 7 25.35 7.03 14.34
CA GLY A 7 24.29 7.87 13.78
C GLY A 7 23.64 7.27 12.52
N TYR A 8 24.43 6.60 11.67
CA TYR A 8 23.92 6.01 10.43
C TYR A 8 23.09 4.74 10.68
N ASP A 9 23.44 3.93 11.68
CA ASP A 9 22.68 2.72 12.05
C ASP A 9 21.30 3.04 12.64
N ALA A 10 21.23 4.05 13.50
CA ALA A 10 19.96 4.51 14.07
C ALA A 10 19.02 5.03 12.96
N SER A 11 19.57 5.67 11.92
CA SER A 11 18.81 6.11 10.75
C SER A 11 18.35 4.93 9.87
N ALA A 12 19.25 4.00 9.55
CA ALA A 12 18.93 2.84 8.71
C ALA A 12 17.88 1.92 9.35
N SER A 13 17.99 1.67 10.67
CA SER A 13 16.99 0.89 11.42
C SER A 13 15.62 1.58 11.46
N GLY A 14 15.58 2.91 11.63
CA GLY A 14 14.36 3.70 11.55
C GLY A 14 13.68 3.60 10.18
N ILE A 15 14.46 3.71 9.10
CA ILE A 15 13.96 3.60 7.72
C ILE A 15 13.39 2.19 7.45
N ARG A 16 14.08 1.13 7.88
CA ARG A 16 13.58 -0.24 7.71
C ARG A 16 12.26 -0.46 8.43
N ARG A 17 12.13 0.02 9.67
CA ARG A 17 10.86 -0.08 10.41
C ARG A 17 9.71 0.60 9.66
N ARG A 18 9.93 1.80 9.13
CA ARG A 18 8.92 2.52 8.34
C ARG A 18 8.62 1.85 7.01
N ALA A 19 9.59 1.18 6.40
CA ALA A 19 9.36 0.36 5.22
C ALA A 19 8.37 -0.78 5.55
N GLU A 20 8.59 -1.52 6.64
CA GLU A 20 7.67 -2.59 7.04
C GLU A 20 6.29 -2.06 7.40
N GLU A 21 6.17 -0.91 8.07
CA GLU A 21 4.87 -0.26 8.31
C GLU A 21 4.12 0.03 7.00
N ALA A 22 4.80 0.52 5.95
CA ALA A 22 4.18 0.74 4.64
C ALA A 22 3.76 -0.57 3.95
N ARG A 23 4.50 -1.66 4.18
CA ARG A 23 4.14 -2.98 3.68
C ARG A 23 2.91 -3.55 4.39
N GLU A 24 2.85 -3.45 5.71
CA GLU A 24 1.71 -3.89 6.52
C GLU A 24 0.43 -3.15 6.10
N GLU A 25 0.53 -1.84 5.84
CA GLU A 25 -0.59 -1.05 5.33
C GLU A 25 -1.03 -1.51 3.93
N ALA A 26 -0.08 -1.84 3.04
CA ALA A 26 -0.40 -2.37 1.72
C ALA A 26 -1.11 -3.74 1.81
N ASP A 27 -0.67 -4.59 2.73
CA ASP A 27 -1.32 -5.88 3.01
C ASP A 27 -2.75 -5.69 3.55
N HIS A 28 -2.94 -4.72 4.45
CA HIS A 28 -4.26 -4.36 4.97
C HIS A 28 -5.19 -3.83 3.87
N ALA A 29 -4.71 -2.92 3.03
CA ALA A 29 -5.47 -2.37 1.91
C ALA A 29 -5.88 -3.46 0.89
N ARG A 30 -5.01 -4.45 0.63
CA ARG A 30 -5.36 -5.61 -0.22
C ARG A 30 -6.48 -6.45 0.39
N ALA A 31 -6.42 -6.71 1.70
CA ALA A 31 -7.48 -7.47 2.38
C ALA A 31 -8.83 -6.76 2.29
N LEU A 32 -8.88 -5.45 2.54
CA LEU A 32 -10.10 -4.64 2.42
C LEU A 32 -10.66 -4.63 0.99
N ARG A 33 -9.80 -4.47 -0.02
CA ARG A 33 -10.21 -4.55 -1.43
C ARG A 33 -10.84 -5.91 -1.74
N ASP A 34 -10.23 -6.99 -1.28
CA ASP A 34 -10.70 -8.36 -1.55
C ASP A 34 -12.03 -8.67 -0.84
N GLU A 35 -12.19 -8.18 0.39
CA GLU A 35 -13.48 -8.22 1.11
C GLU A 35 -14.57 -7.45 0.37
N LEU A 36 -14.26 -6.25 -0.12
CA LEU A 36 -15.19 -5.42 -0.88
C LEU A 36 -15.58 -6.06 -2.22
N LEU A 37 -14.62 -6.66 -2.94
CA LEU A 37 -14.91 -7.47 -4.13
C LEU A 37 -15.83 -8.65 -3.80
N GLY A 38 -15.61 -9.29 -2.65
CA GLY A 38 -16.49 -10.35 -2.14
C GLY A 38 -17.91 -9.86 -1.87
N VAL A 39 -18.08 -8.67 -1.30
CA VAL A 39 -19.39 -8.02 -1.12
C VAL A 39 -20.06 -7.79 -2.48
N PHE A 40 -19.37 -7.16 -3.43
CA PHE A 40 -19.92 -6.91 -4.77
C PHE A 40 -20.29 -8.20 -5.51
N ALA A 41 -19.53 -9.28 -5.34
CA ALA A 41 -19.82 -10.57 -5.96
C ALA A 41 -21.05 -11.26 -5.34
N ARG A 42 -21.20 -11.20 -4.01
CA ARG A 42 -22.35 -11.79 -3.29
C ARG A 42 -23.63 -10.99 -3.50
N GLU A 43 -23.53 -9.67 -3.47
CA GLU A 43 -24.65 -8.75 -3.44
C GLU A 43 -24.96 -8.16 -4.81
N GLY A 44 -24.25 -8.56 -5.88
CA GLY A 44 -24.21 -7.94 -7.22
C GLY A 44 -25.54 -7.77 -7.98
N ARG A 45 -26.69 -8.03 -7.37
CA ARG A 45 -28.02 -7.52 -7.75
C ARG A 45 -28.85 -7.19 -6.49
N PRO A 46 -28.52 -6.11 -5.77
CA PRO A 46 -29.25 -5.76 -4.55
C PRO A 46 -30.53 -4.96 -4.85
N MET A 47 -30.68 -4.43 -6.07
CA MET A 47 -31.76 -3.51 -6.40
C MET A 47 -32.80 -4.23 -7.24
N GLY A 48 -34.01 -4.34 -6.67
CA GLY A 48 -35.13 -5.03 -7.30
C GLY A 48 -35.55 -4.39 -8.63
N ASP A 49 -36.49 -5.05 -9.30
CA ASP A 49 -36.99 -4.72 -10.65
C ASP A 49 -37.76 -3.38 -10.76
N ASP A 50 -37.47 -2.39 -9.91
CA ASP A 50 -38.00 -1.04 -10.03
C ASP A 50 -37.13 -0.16 -10.97
N MET A 51 -37.72 0.93 -11.47
CA MET A 51 -37.01 1.85 -12.37
C MET A 51 -35.76 2.48 -11.73
N TYR A 52 -35.68 2.52 -10.41
CA TYR A 52 -34.54 3.09 -9.68
C TYR A 52 -33.37 2.09 -9.63
N GLY A 53 -33.65 0.81 -9.42
CA GLY A 53 -32.70 -0.29 -9.50
C GLY A 53 -32.12 -0.46 -10.90
N ALA A 54 -32.95 -0.35 -11.95
CA ALA A 54 -32.48 -0.42 -13.33
C ALA A 54 -31.54 0.73 -13.73
N GLU A 55 -31.70 1.92 -13.13
CA GLU A 55 -30.81 3.06 -13.37
C GLU A 55 -29.51 2.95 -12.56
N LEU A 56 -29.60 2.43 -11.34
CA LEU A 56 -28.43 2.17 -10.52
C LEU A 56 -27.57 1.03 -11.08
N ASP A 57 -28.16 -0.02 -11.64
CA ASP A 57 -27.46 -1.09 -12.34
C ASP A 57 -26.56 -0.59 -13.49
N LYS A 58 -26.88 0.56 -14.09
CA LYS A 58 -26.05 1.18 -15.16
C LYS A 58 -24.83 1.91 -14.61
N SER A 59 -24.95 2.52 -13.43
CA SER A 59 -23.90 3.36 -12.84
C SER A 59 -23.06 2.63 -11.79
N PHE A 60 -23.61 1.59 -11.18
CA PHE A 60 -23.01 0.81 -10.11
C PHE A 60 -21.72 0.10 -10.55
N PRO A 61 -21.63 -0.54 -11.74
CA PRO A 61 -20.37 -1.12 -12.21
C PRO A 61 -19.26 -0.08 -12.32
N LYS A 62 -19.56 1.12 -12.85
CA LYS A 62 -18.57 2.20 -12.98
C LYS A 62 -18.09 2.71 -11.62
N ARG A 63 -19.00 2.83 -10.65
CA ARG A 63 -18.64 3.24 -9.27
C ARG A 63 -17.81 2.18 -8.57
N ARG A 64 -18.17 0.91 -8.72
CA ARG A 64 -17.37 -0.23 -8.24
C ARG A 64 -15.96 -0.17 -8.81
N ASP A 65 -15.86 -0.07 -10.13
CA ASP A 65 -14.56 -0.10 -10.83
C ASP A 65 -13.68 1.07 -10.38
N ALA A 66 -14.25 2.28 -10.23
CA ALA A 66 -13.53 3.44 -9.70
C ALA A 66 -13.01 3.22 -8.26
N VAL A 67 -13.83 2.66 -7.36
CA VAL A 67 -13.38 2.36 -5.99
C VAL A 67 -12.24 1.34 -5.99
N ILE A 68 -12.33 0.30 -6.81
CA ILE A 68 -11.27 -0.72 -6.92
C ILE A 68 -9.99 -0.14 -7.53
N GLU A 69 -10.11 0.76 -8.50
CA GLU A 69 -8.97 1.47 -9.09
C GLU A 69 -8.23 2.33 -8.04
N GLU A 70 -8.96 3.05 -7.18
CA GLU A 70 -8.37 3.82 -6.08
C GLU A 70 -7.60 2.91 -5.09
N PHE A 71 -8.14 1.73 -4.76
CA PHE A 71 -7.38 0.75 -3.97
C PHE A 71 -6.08 0.33 -4.65
N HIS A 72 -6.12 0.06 -5.96
CA HIS A 72 -4.91 -0.31 -6.71
C HIS A 72 -3.87 0.82 -6.71
N ALA A 73 -4.30 2.07 -6.91
CA ALA A 73 -3.41 3.21 -6.88
C ALA A 73 -2.75 3.38 -5.51
N TYR A 74 -3.53 3.29 -4.43
CA TYR A 74 -3.03 3.43 -3.07
C TYR A 74 -2.05 2.31 -2.69
N ILE A 75 -2.37 1.05 -3.01
CA ILE A 75 -1.47 -0.08 -2.77
C ILE A 75 -0.15 0.11 -3.52
N ALA A 76 -0.19 0.55 -4.79
CA ALA A 76 1.01 0.78 -5.58
C ALA A 76 1.90 1.90 -4.99
N GLU A 77 1.29 2.96 -4.44
CA GLU A 77 2.01 4.03 -3.74
C GLU A 77 2.73 3.50 -2.48
N LEU A 78 2.06 2.67 -1.68
CA LEU A 78 2.64 2.07 -0.49
C LEU A 78 3.79 1.11 -0.82
N GLU A 79 3.63 0.27 -1.85
CA GLU A 79 4.69 -0.61 -2.35
C GLU A 79 5.90 0.17 -2.84
N GLY A 80 5.67 1.24 -3.61
CA GLY A 80 6.72 2.14 -4.07
C GLY A 80 7.46 2.82 -2.91
N THR A 81 6.72 3.25 -1.89
CA THR A 81 7.28 3.83 -0.66
C THR A 81 8.14 2.83 0.10
N HIS A 82 7.65 1.60 0.31
CA HIS A 82 8.40 0.52 0.96
C HIS A 82 9.71 0.22 0.21
N GLU A 83 9.67 0.09 -1.12
CA GLU A 83 10.87 -0.21 -1.92
C GLU A 83 11.87 0.96 -1.90
N GLY A 84 11.37 2.20 -1.95
CA GLY A 84 12.20 3.40 -1.81
C GLY A 84 12.95 3.43 -0.47
N MET A 85 12.24 3.21 0.64
CA MET A 85 12.83 3.15 1.97
C MET A 85 13.84 2.00 2.10
N ARG A 86 13.51 0.81 1.60
CA ARG A 86 14.40 -0.35 1.60
C ARG A 86 15.70 -0.07 0.84
N THR A 87 15.60 0.55 -0.33
CA THR A 87 16.75 0.98 -1.13
C THR A 87 17.59 2.02 -0.39
N SER A 88 16.96 3.03 0.23
CA SER A 88 17.66 4.04 1.04
C SER A 88 18.42 3.41 2.20
N ALA A 89 17.81 2.49 2.96
CA ALA A 89 18.48 1.80 4.06
C ALA A 89 19.71 1.02 3.58
N LYS A 90 19.60 0.32 2.45
CA LYS A 90 20.73 -0.42 1.85
C LYS A 90 21.87 0.51 1.42
N ASN A 91 21.54 1.69 0.90
CA ASN A 91 22.55 2.68 0.53
C ASN A 91 23.30 3.20 1.75
N TYR A 92 22.62 3.42 2.88
CA TYR A 92 23.26 3.78 4.14
C TYR A 92 24.22 2.68 4.64
N ASP A 93 23.79 1.42 4.61
CA ASP A 93 24.66 0.29 5.00
C ASP A 93 25.91 0.20 4.09
N THR A 94 25.74 0.45 2.79
CA THR A 94 26.83 0.41 1.82
C THR A 94 27.81 1.55 2.06
N ALA A 95 27.32 2.77 2.29
CA ALA A 95 28.16 3.92 2.61
C ALA A 95 28.94 3.69 3.90
N ARG A 96 28.31 3.09 4.91
CA ARG A 96 28.99 2.68 6.15
C ARG A 96 30.14 1.71 5.87
N GLN A 97 29.89 0.62 5.15
CA GLN A 97 30.92 -0.37 4.83
C GLN A 97 32.11 0.21 4.05
N GLN A 98 31.86 1.23 3.23
CA GLN A 98 32.92 1.96 2.52
C GLN A 98 33.72 2.90 3.43
N SER A 99 33.08 3.49 4.45
CA SER A 99 33.75 4.36 5.42
C SER A 99 34.59 3.62 6.46
N GLU A 100 34.35 2.32 6.64
CA GLU A 100 35.08 1.45 7.57
C GLU A 100 36.29 0.72 6.92
N ARG A 101 36.53 0.92 5.62
CA ARG A 101 37.67 0.39 4.86
C ARG A 101 38.77 1.44 4.68
#